data_AF-A0A1F4W7L5-F1
#
_entry.id   AF-A0A1F4W7L5-F1
#
_cell.length_a   1.000
_cell.length_b   1.000
_cell.length_c   1.000
_cell.angle_alpha   90.00
_cell.angle_beta   90.00
_cell.angle_gamma   90.00
#
_symmetry.space_group_name_H-M   'P 1'
#
loop_
_entity.id
_entity.type
_entity.pdbx_description
1 polymer ?
#
loop_
_entity_poly.entity_id
_entity_poly.type
_entity_poly.pdbx_seq_one_letter_code
_entity_poly.pdbx_strand_id
1 'polypeptide(L)'
;MAKIRLLKFNKKLAAIIVAILLLLLAVIALAWDQFGPEPESQPIEQPEESQETPPVEEGALITKVSVSVSPSTYSSTSCSKAFKFTGKITASREGTVKYYWEKSNGGKSTSQTVKFTKAETKSVSYSWTVNGDYSGWARLKTTSPETLTSSKASFTETCVFAVTSVTASVSPSTNNSCPTETYNFTGKITVNEAGTVKYKWERAYDEDFDGSIETLSSTSTNNLTFTKAGTKTVSRSDDYGLEIVYAPDSSIFSRFLVWLRNLFSPIVNAIFYPPDGQEGWERIKVTSPNSKTSNKAEFTYDMSNCL
;
A
#
# COMPACT_ATOMS: atom_id res chain seq x y z
N MET A 1 -28.65 2.16 3.92
CA MET A 1 -29.00 3.58 4.18
C MET A 1 -29.57 3.70 5.60
N ALA A 2 -28.79 4.19 6.57
CA ALA A 2 -29.25 4.36 7.95
C ALA A 2 -29.90 5.75 8.12
N LYS A 3 -31.20 5.79 8.42
CA LYS A 3 -31.94 7.01 8.75
C LYS A 3 -31.60 7.44 10.18
N ILE A 4 -30.77 8.47 10.33
CA ILE A 4 -30.53 9.15 11.61
C ILE A 4 -31.80 9.94 11.98
N ARG A 5 -32.50 9.50 13.04
CA ARG A 5 -33.60 10.28 13.63
C ARG A 5 -32.99 11.47 14.38
N LEU A 6 -33.20 12.67 13.86
CA LEU A 6 -32.93 13.93 14.57
C LEU A 6 -33.79 13.97 15.85
N LEU A 7 -33.12 13.95 17.01
CA LEU A 7 -33.75 14.20 18.30
C LEU A 7 -34.41 15.59 18.26
N LYS A 8 -35.73 15.65 18.47
CA LYS A 8 -36.46 16.91 18.62
C LYS A 8 -35.88 17.67 19.82
N PHE A 9 -35.09 18.70 19.51
CA PHE A 9 -34.53 19.61 20.51
C PHE A 9 -35.68 20.28 21.27
N ASN A 10 -35.84 19.89 22.54
CA ASN A 10 -36.83 20.51 23.41
C ASN A 10 -36.39 21.95 23.68
N LYS A 11 -37.24 22.94 23.39
CA LYS A 11 -36.94 24.37 23.62
C LYS A 11 -36.49 24.64 25.07
N LYS A 12 -36.97 23.84 26.03
CA LYS A 12 -36.53 23.91 27.43
C LYS A 12 -35.08 23.45 27.63
N LEU A 13 -34.63 22.44 26.88
CA LEU A 13 -33.24 21.96 26.93
C LEU A 13 -32.27 22.96 26.30
N ALA A 14 -32.67 23.62 25.20
CA ALA A 14 -31.88 24.69 24.59
C ALA A 14 -31.71 25.90 25.55
N ALA A 15 -32.77 26.28 26.27
CA ALA A 15 -32.70 27.35 27.27
C ALA A 15 -31.75 27.00 28.44
N ILE A 16 -31.73 25.75 28.89
CA ILE A 16 -30.82 25.29 29.95
C ILE A 16 -29.36 25.33 29.48
N ILE A 17 -29.06 24.88 28.25
CA ILE A 17 -27.70 24.91 27.70
C ILE A 17 -27.19 26.35 27.57
N VAL A 18 -28.04 27.29 27.13
CA VAL A 18 -27.69 28.72 27.03
C VAL A 18 -27.45 29.31 28.42
N ALA A 19 -28.26 28.96 29.43
CA ALA A 19 -28.04 29.43 30.80
C ALA A 19 -26.71 28.90 31.39
N ILE A 20 -26.36 27.63 31.10
CA ILE A 20 -25.07 27.04 31.52
C ILE A 20 -23.90 27.73 30.83
N LEU A 21 -24.01 28.05 29.54
CA LEU A 21 -22.96 28.77 28.81
C LEU A 21 -22.76 30.21 29.32
N LEU A 22 -23.84 30.91 29.67
CA LEU A 22 -23.75 32.24 30.27
C LEU A 22 -23.16 32.20 31.68
N LEU A 23 -23.47 31.18 32.48
CA LEU A 23 -22.83 30.95 33.78
C LEU A 23 -21.33 30.64 33.63
N LEU A 24 -20.94 29.82 32.66
CA LEU A 24 -19.53 29.54 32.36
C LEU A 24 -18.78 30.80 31.92
N LEU A 25 -19.39 31.64 31.08
CA LEU A 25 -18.79 32.93 30.69
C LEU A 25 -18.66 33.91 31.87
N ALA A 26 -19.62 33.93 32.79
CA ALA A 26 -19.53 34.75 33.99
C ALA A 26 -18.41 34.27 34.95
N VAL A 27 -18.21 32.95 35.07
CA VAL A 27 -17.09 32.38 35.86
C VAL A 27 -15.74 32.70 35.22
N ILE A 28 -15.64 32.68 33.88
CA ILE A 28 -14.40 33.06 33.17
C ILE A 28 -14.13 34.57 33.30
N ALA A 29 -15.17 35.41 33.30
CA ALA A 29 -15.03 36.85 33.53
C ALA A 29 -14.57 37.20 34.95
N LEU A 30 -14.97 36.40 35.96
CA LEU A 30 -14.48 36.54 37.34
C LEU A 30 -13.06 35.98 37.55
N ALA A 31 -12.56 35.13 36.63
CA ALA A 31 -11.22 34.58 36.69
C ALA A 31 -10.14 35.48 36.05
N TRP A 32 -10.52 36.62 35.45
CA TRP A 32 -9.58 37.58 34.84
C TRP A 32 -9.09 38.67 35.81
N ASP A 33 -9.53 38.66 37.06
CA ASP A 33 -9.11 39.64 38.09
C ASP A 33 -7.97 39.12 39.01
N GLN A 34 -7.45 37.91 38.75
CA GLN A 34 -6.40 37.25 39.57
C GLN A 34 -5.05 37.06 38.87
N PHE A 35 -4.92 37.45 37.60
CA PHE A 35 -3.64 37.45 36.87
C PHE A 35 -3.36 38.85 36.35
N GLY A 36 -3.04 39.77 37.27
CA GLY A 36 -2.34 40.99 36.90
C GLY A 36 -0.98 40.66 36.28
N PRO A 37 -0.44 41.55 35.41
CA PRO A 37 0.89 41.35 34.86
C PRO A 37 1.89 41.25 36.02
N GLU A 38 2.67 40.17 35.99
CA GLU A 38 3.77 39.93 36.93
C GLU A 38 4.68 41.16 36.96
N PRO A 39 5.07 41.68 38.14
CA PRO A 39 5.95 42.83 38.22
C PRO A 39 7.26 42.50 37.52
N GLU A 40 7.57 43.30 36.51
CA GLU A 40 8.84 43.27 35.79
C GLU A 40 9.96 43.47 36.84
N SER A 41 10.67 42.40 37.14
CA SER A 41 11.83 42.48 38.03
C SER A 41 12.90 43.31 37.34
N GLN A 42 13.20 44.47 37.92
CA GLN A 42 14.33 45.28 37.49
C GLN A 42 15.62 44.45 37.62
N PRO A 43 16.56 44.54 36.66
CA PRO A 43 17.87 43.94 36.81
C PRO A 43 18.53 44.53 38.05
N ILE A 44 18.87 43.68 39.01
CA ILE A 44 19.80 44.04 40.08
C ILE A 44 21.15 44.21 39.40
N GLU A 45 21.69 45.44 39.38
CA GLU A 45 23.10 45.69 39.06
C GLU A 45 23.96 44.93 40.07
N GLN A 46 24.43 43.75 39.67
CA GLN A 46 25.48 43.03 40.35
C GLN A 46 26.78 43.82 40.14
N PRO A 47 27.62 44.03 41.19
CA PRO A 47 28.93 44.62 41.00
C PRO A 47 29.70 43.78 39.98
N GLU A 48 30.29 44.46 39.00
CA GLU A 48 31.13 43.87 37.97
C GLU A 48 32.40 43.31 38.63
N GLU A 49 32.29 42.08 39.13
CA GLU A 49 33.41 41.27 39.54
C GLU A 49 34.13 40.82 38.27
N SER A 50 35.41 41.15 38.19
CA SER A 50 36.32 40.84 37.08
C SER A 50 36.38 39.33 36.84
N GLN A 51 35.50 38.83 36.00
CA GLN A 51 35.53 37.45 35.54
C GLN A 51 36.40 37.36 34.30
N GLU A 52 37.61 36.84 34.49
CA GLU A 52 38.50 36.41 33.43
C GLU A 52 37.70 35.52 32.45
N THR A 53 37.63 35.94 31.19
CA THR A 53 37.01 35.16 30.11
C THR A 53 37.61 33.74 30.11
N PRO A 54 36.81 32.67 30.29
CA PRO A 54 37.31 31.33 30.04
C PRO A 54 37.83 31.28 28.59
N PRO A 55 38.93 30.57 28.30
CA PRO A 55 39.44 30.46 26.94
C PRO A 55 38.30 29.95 26.07
N VAL A 56 38.01 30.65 24.96
CA VAL A 56 37.13 30.14 23.90
C VAL A 56 37.65 28.75 23.55
N GLU A 57 36.98 27.69 24.02
CA GLU A 57 37.38 26.33 23.71
C GLU A 57 37.28 26.18 22.20
N GLU A 58 38.44 26.19 21.55
CA GLU A 58 38.60 26.36 20.13
C GLU A 58 38.17 25.06 19.42
N GLY A 59 36.86 24.83 19.31
CA GLY A 59 36.30 23.62 18.71
C GLY A 59 36.82 23.39 17.28
N ALA A 60 36.81 22.13 16.83
CA ALA A 60 37.36 21.68 15.55
C ALA A 60 36.96 22.59 14.37
N LEU A 61 37.93 23.19 13.68
CA LEU A 61 37.66 23.96 12.46
C LEU A 61 37.48 23.02 11.27
N ILE A 62 36.27 22.96 10.72
CA ILE A 62 35.91 22.05 9.63
C ILE A 62 36.23 22.74 8.30
N THR A 63 37.14 22.15 7.50
CA THR A 63 37.58 22.77 6.24
C THR A 63 36.95 22.14 5.00
N LYS A 64 36.53 20.87 5.09
CA LYS A 64 35.95 20.16 3.95
C LYS A 64 35.03 19.02 4.40
N VAL A 65 33.91 18.89 3.69
CA VAL A 65 32.99 17.75 3.83
C VAL A 65 32.68 17.21 2.43
N SER A 66 32.83 15.91 2.22
CA SER A 66 32.52 15.25 0.95
C SER A 66 31.87 13.90 1.17
N VAL A 67 31.09 13.44 0.20
CA VAL A 67 30.40 12.14 0.25
C VAL A 67 30.53 11.43 -1.08
N SER A 68 30.62 10.10 -1.01
CA SER A 68 30.52 9.19 -2.15
C SER A 68 29.60 8.02 -1.79
N VAL A 69 29.10 7.33 -2.81
CA VAL A 69 28.30 6.11 -2.68
C VAL A 69 28.86 5.07 -3.63
N SER A 70 28.92 3.81 -3.18
CA SER A 70 29.37 2.71 -4.03
C SER A 70 28.58 1.43 -3.72
N PRO A 71 28.03 0.75 -4.75
CA PRO A 71 27.90 1.25 -6.13
C PRO A 71 26.90 2.43 -6.18
N SER A 72 27.05 3.33 -7.15
CA SER A 72 26.05 4.41 -7.39
C SER A 72 24.87 3.93 -8.22
N THR A 73 25.00 2.81 -8.93
CA THR A 73 23.94 2.20 -9.71
C THR A 73 23.89 0.71 -9.41
N TYR A 74 22.69 0.17 -9.25
CA TYR A 74 22.52 -1.26 -8.97
C TYR A 74 21.23 -1.76 -9.60
N SER A 75 21.30 -2.93 -10.23
CA SER A 75 20.13 -3.59 -10.81
C SER A 75 19.96 -4.95 -10.14
N SER A 76 18.76 -5.23 -9.65
CA SER A 76 18.50 -6.44 -8.85
C SER A 76 17.09 -6.97 -9.03
N THR A 77 16.93 -8.27 -8.79
CA THR A 77 15.64 -8.96 -8.83
C THR A 77 14.97 -9.00 -7.46
N SER A 78 15.74 -8.83 -6.37
CA SER A 78 15.21 -8.67 -5.01
C SER A 78 14.53 -7.33 -4.81
N CYS A 79 14.86 -6.34 -5.66
CA CYS A 79 14.34 -4.98 -5.61
C CYS A 79 14.46 -4.40 -4.20
N SER A 80 15.60 -4.70 -3.58
CA SER A 80 15.96 -4.28 -2.24
C SER A 80 17.49 -4.23 -2.16
N LYS A 81 18.04 -3.03 -1.98
CA LYS A 81 19.47 -2.80 -1.87
C LYS A 81 19.79 -1.82 -0.76
N ALA A 82 20.76 -2.20 0.07
CA ALA A 82 21.45 -1.29 0.96
C ALA A 82 22.60 -0.60 0.21
N PHE A 83 22.50 0.72 0.06
CA PHE A 83 23.56 1.57 -0.47
C PHE A 83 24.42 2.09 0.67
N LYS A 84 25.75 1.92 0.56
CA LYS A 84 26.71 2.41 1.54
C LYS A 84 27.29 3.74 1.06
N PHE A 85 27.06 4.77 1.86
CA PHE A 85 27.63 6.09 1.71
C PHE A 85 28.88 6.21 2.58
N THR A 86 29.93 6.76 2.00
CA THR A 86 31.18 7.08 2.70
C THR A 86 31.40 8.58 2.64
N GLY A 87 31.36 9.22 3.80
CA GLY A 87 31.62 10.63 3.99
C GLY A 87 33.04 10.85 4.51
N LYS A 88 33.65 11.97 4.13
CA LYS A 88 34.93 12.43 4.65
C LYS A 88 34.74 13.82 5.25
N ILE A 89 35.16 13.98 6.50
CA ILE A 89 35.19 15.26 7.22
C ILE A 89 36.64 15.59 7.48
N THR A 90 37.11 16.74 7.00
CA THR A 90 38.45 17.26 7.23
C THR A 90 38.38 18.40 8.25
N ALA A 91 39.18 18.31 9.30
CA ALA A 91 39.35 19.37 10.28
C ALA A 91 40.82 19.80 10.34
N SER A 92 41.08 21.09 10.56
CA SER A 92 42.43 21.66 10.63
C SER A 92 42.98 21.77 12.06
N ARG A 93 42.14 21.57 13.08
CA ARG A 93 42.52 21.55 14.50
C ARG A 93 41.69 20.51 15.25
N GLU A 94 42.12 20.17 16.45
CA GLU A 94 41.41 19.21 17.31
C GLU A 94 40.02 19.69 17.73
N GLY A 95 39.17 18.75 18.16
CA GLY A 95 37.84 19.05 18.67
C GLY A 95 36.78 18.06 18.20
N THR A 96 35.53 18.28 18.61
CA THR A 96 34.42 17.35 18.30
C THR A 96 33.50 17.94 17.26
N VAL A 97 33.26 17.20 16.18
CA VAL A 97 32.30 17.56 15.13
C VAL A 97 31.01 16.79 15.32
N LYS A 98 29.87 17.49 15.31
CA LYS A 98 28.53 16.88 15.24
C LYS A 98 28.03 16.89 13.80
N TYR A 99 27.41 15.82 13.34
CA TYR A 99 26.93 15.68 11.97
C TYR A 99 25.72 14.74 11.85
N TYR A 100 25.01 14.84 10.73
CA TYR A 100 23.98 13.89 10.32
C TYR A 100 23.92 13.76 8.79
N TRP A 101 23.17 12.76 8.34
CA TRP A 101 22.92 12.50 6.93
C TRP A 101 21.52 12.99 6.55
N GLU A 102 21.43 13.76 5.47
CA GLU A 102 20.18 14.15 4.83
C GLU A 102 19.91 13.27 3.61
N LYS A 103 18.66 12.88 3.42
CA LYS A 103 18.21 12.02 2.32
C LYS A 103 17.29 12.76 1.37
N SER A 104 17.23 12.30 0.12
CA SER A 104 16.28 12.80 -0.88
C SER A 104 14.81 12.61 -0.50
N ASN A 105 14.49 11.65 0.38
CA ASN A 105 13.14 11.45 0.91
C ASN A 105 12.77 12.41 2.07
N GLY A 106 13.58 13.44 2.33
CA GLY A 106 13.38 14.40 3.42
C GLY A 106 13.79 13.88 4.81
N GLY A 107 14.09 12.59 4.94
CA GLY A 107 14.52 12.00 6.21
C GLY A 107 15.95 12.39 6.59
N LYS A 108 16.23 12.39 7.89
CA LYS A 108 17.55 12.63 8.47
C LYS A 108 18.01 11.42 9.29
N SER A 109 19.31 11.16 9.35
CA SER A 109 19.85 10.22 10.34
C SER A 109 19.80 10.82 11.74
N THR A 110 20.04 9.98 12.76
CA THR A 110 20.41 10.48 14.09
C THR A 110 21.67 11.35 13.99
N SER A 111 21.77 12.34 14.88
CA SER A 111 22.98 13.14 15.04
C SER A 111 24.08 12.26 15.61
N GLN A 112 25.26 12.34 15.01
CA GLN A 112 26.46 11.58 15.38
C GLN A 112 27.60 12.53 15.68
N THR A 113 28.61 12.06 16.40
CA THR A 113 29.81 12.82 16.72
C THR A 113 31.06 12.12 16.23
N VAL A 114 32.07 12.89 15.88
CA VAL A 114 33.41 12.41 15.58
C VAL A 114 34.43 13.35 16.22
N LYS A 115 35.35 12.80 17.01
CA LYS A 115 36.40 13.56 17.69
C LYS A 115 37.66 13.58 16.81
N PHE A 116 38.23 14.75 16.60
CA PHE A 116 39.53 14.99 15.98
C PHE A 116 40.55 15.28 17.08
N THR A 117 41.73 14.69 17.00
CA THR A 117 42.82 14.94 17.98
C THR A 117 43.97 15.74 17.39
N LYS A 118 43.87 16.09 16.10
CA LYS A 118 44.79 16.93 15.33
C LYS A 118 44.15 17.31 14.01
N ALA A 119 44.87 18.05 13.18
CA ALA A 119 44.52 18.21 11.78
C ALA A 119 44.50 16.84 11.06
N GLU A 120 43.33 16.38 10.63
CA GLU A 120 43.18 15.09 9.94
C GLU A 120 41.86 15.03 9.15
N THR A 121 41.71 13.96 8.36
CA THR A 121 40.45 13.63 7.69
C THR A 121 39.91 12.32 8.25
N LYS A 122 38.69 12.35 8.77
CA LYS A 122 38.00 11.14 9.27
C LYS A 122 36.91 10.70 8.30
N SER A 123 36.82 9.37 8.12
CA SER A 123 35.78 8.75 7.32
C SER A 123 34.61 8.35 8.21
N VAL A 124 33.40 8.64 7.75
CA VAL A 124 32.13 8.28 8.40
C VAL A 124 31.26 7.53 7.39
N SER A 125 30.41 6.62 7.85
CA SER A 125 29.61 5.79 6.95
C SER A 125 28.14 5.79 7.30
N TYR A 126 27.30 5.67 6.28
CA TYR A 126 25.86 5.53 6.40
C TYR A 126 25.34 4.50 5.42
N SER A 127 24.38 3.69 5.84
CA SER A 127 23.72 2.71 4.98
C SER A 127 22.26 3.08 4.85
N TRP A 128 21.75 3.07 3.62
CA TRP A 128 20.35 3.30 3.33
C TRP A 128 19.81 2.19 2.44
N THR A 129 18.85 1.42 2.95
CA THR A 129 18.10 0.44 2.18
C THR A 129 16.93 1.08 1.48
N VAL A 130 16.81 0.85 0.18
CA VAL A 130 15.64 1.21 -0.63
C VAL A 130 15.01 -0.05 -1.21
N ASN A 131 13.75 0.04 -1.64
CA ASN A 131 13.02 -1.07 -2.24
C ASN A 131 12.33 -0.61 -3.52
N GLY A 132 12.21 -1.51 -4.49
CA GLY A 132 11.69 -1.22 -5.83
C GLY A 132 12.65 -0.36 -6.65
N ASP A 133 12.14 0.18 -7.75
CA ASP A 133 12.83 1.22 -8.51
C ASP A 133 12.96 2.47 -7.64
N TYR A 134 14.19 2.93 -7.43
CA TYR A 134 14.44 4.09 -6.60
C TYR A 134 15.61 4.90 -7.14
N SER A 135 15.42 6.21 -7.27
CA SER A 135 16.51 7.15 -7.53
C SER A 135 16.52 8.20 -6.44
N GLY A 136 17.68 8.41 -5.83
CA GLY A 136 17.80 9.31 -4.70
C GLY A 136 19.21 9.79 -4.45
N TRP A 137 19.39 10.49 -3.35
CA TRP A 137 20.69 10.97 -2.91
C TRP A 137 20.76 11.04 -1.39
N ALA A 138 21.97 10.93 -0.86
CA ALA A 138 22.27 11.32 0.50
C ALA A 138 23.41 12.35 0.52
N ARG A 139 23.40 13.23 1.52
CA ARG A 139 24.51 14.16 1.78
C ARG A 139 24.80 14.25 3.27
N LEU A 140 26.04 14.54 3.58
CA LEU A 140 26.53 14.74 4.93
C LEU A 140 26.47 16.23 5.28
N LYS A 141 25.96 16.55 6.47
CA LYS A 141 25.87 17.90 7.02
C LYS A 141 26.40 17.93 8.45
N THR A 142 27.36 18.79 8.71
CA THR A 142 27.85 19.07 10.07
C THR A 142 26.96 20.14 10.72
N THR A 143 26.91 20.16 12.04
CA THR A 143 26.10 21.12 12.82
C THR A 143 26.89 21.84 13.90
N SER A 144 28.00 21.27 14.33
CA SER A 144 28.85 21.84 15.37
C SER A 144 30.31 21.40 15.13
N PRO A 145 31.29 22.28 15.39
CA PRO A 145 31.12 23.67 15.80
C PRO A 145 30.63 24.59 14.66
N GLU A 146 30.75 24.16 13.40
CA GLU A 146 30.24 24.87 12.23
C GLU A 146 29.32 23.97 11.38
N THR A 147 28.41 24.60 10.65
CA THR A 147 27.55 23.94 9.68
C THR A 147 28.18 23.97 8.28
N LEU A 148 28.71 22.84 7.83
CA LEU A 148 29.11 22.61 6.44
C LEU A 148 28.24 21.51 5.84
N THR A 149 27.92 21.66 4.56
CA THR A 149 27.11 20.69 3.81
C THR A 149 27.89 20.19 2.60
N SER A 150 27.98 18.88 2.45
CA SER A 150 28.59 18.26 1.27
C SER A 150 27.70 18.31 0.03
N SER A 151 28.30 18.06 -1.13
CA SER A 151 27.57 17.71 -2.35
C SER A 151 26.72 16.45 -2.16
N LYS A 152 25.67 16.32 -2.95
CA LYS A 152 24.81 15.13 -2.96
C LYS A 152 25.55 13.95 -3.59
N ALA A 153 25.50 12.79 -2.94
CA ALA A 153 25.87 11.52 -3.57
C ALA A 153 24.60 10.83 -4.04
N SER A 154 24.40 10.81 -5.36
CA SER A 154 23.23 10.22 -6.00
C SER A 154 23.42 8.72 -6.24
N PHE A 155 22.33 7.98 -6.16
CA PHE A 155 22.30 6.56 -6.47
C PHE A 155 20.97 6.15 -7.12
N THR A 156 21.00 5.02 -7.81
CA THR A 156 19.84 4.41 -8.46
C THR A 156 19.81 2.91 -8.22
N GLU A 157 18.66 2.41 -7.77
CA GLU A 157 18.27 1.00 -7.85
C GLU A 157 17.25 0.80 -8.96
N THR A 158 17.49 -0.22 -9.79
CA THR A 158 16.57 -0.68 -10.82
C THR A 158 16.13 -2.11 -10.53
N CYS A 159 14.83 -2.31 -10.38
CA CYS A 159 14.18 -3.59 -10.18
C CYS A 159 14.02 -4.28 -11.54
N VAL A 160 14.76 -5.37 -11.77
CA VAL A 160 14.74 -6.09 -13.06
C VAL A 160 13.87 -7.34 -13.05
N PHE A 161 13.20 -7.65 -11.93
CA PHE A 161 12.24 -8.75 -11.87
C PHE A 161 10.94 -8.39 -12.58
N ALA A 162 10.54 -9.22 -13.54
CA ALA A 162 9.36 -8.99 -14.36
C ALA A 162 8.63 -10.30 -14.71
N VAL A 163 7.30 -10.21 -14.77
CA VAL A 163 6.48 -11.19 -15.47
C VAL A 163 6.63 -10.95 -16.96
N THR A 164 7.00 -12.00 -17.71
CA THR A 164 7.23 -11.94 -19.15
C THR A 164 5.99 -12.37 -19.94
N SER A 165 5.29 -13.41 -19.46
CA SER A 165 4.10 -13.97 -20.10
C SER A 165 3.06 -14.41 -19.07
N VAL A 166 1.78 -14.27 -19.41
CA VAL A 166 0.64 -14.76 -18.63
C VAL A 166 -0.37 -15.33 -19.63
N THR A 167 -0.79 -16.57 -19.43
CA THR A 167 -1.83 -17.22 -20.25
C THR A 167 -2.85 -17.91 -19.35
N ALA A 168 -4.09 -17.97 -19.79
CA ALA A 168 -5.16 -18.70 -19.12
C ALA A 168 -5.81 -19.69 -20.09
N SER A 169 -6.26 -20.83 -19.59
CA SER A 169 -7.02 -21.84 -20.32
C SER A 169 -8.04 -22.47 -19.39
N VAL A 170 -9.09 -23.06 -19.95
CA VAL A 170 -10.15 -23.74 -19.21
C VAL A 170 -10.36 -25.14 -19.77
N SER A 171 -10.69 -26.10 -18.92
CA SER A 171 -11.06 -27.45 -19.31
C SER A 171 -12.17 -28.01 -18.41
N PRO A 172 -13.25 -28.57 -19.00
CA PRO A 172 -13.61 -28.50 -20.42
C PRO A 172 -13.91 -27.04 -20.85
N SER A 173 -13.81 -26.70 -22.13
CA SER A 173 -14.17 -25.36 -22.64
C SER A 173 -15.59 -25.29 -23.24
N THR A 174 -16.20 -26.45 -23.50
CA THR A 174 -17.55 -26.57 -24.04
C THR A 174 -18.21 -27.75 -23.35
N ASN A 175 -19.42 -27.56 -22.84
CA ASN A 175 -20.22 -28.66 -22.32
C ASN A 175 -21.58 -28.71 -23.02
N ASN A 176 -21.88 -29.86 -23.62
CA ASN A 176 -23.17 -30.17 -24.27
C ASN A 176 -24.08 -30.99 -23.34
N SER A 177 -23.67 -31.17 -22.08
CA SER A 177 -24.43 -31.82 -21.04
C SER A 177 -24.64 -30.88 -19.86
N CYS A 178 -25.50 -31.29 -18.95
CA CYS A 178 -25.98 -30.40 -17.90
C CYS A 178 -24.91 -29.93 -16.94
N PRO A 179 -25.08 -28.73 -16.35
CA PRO A 179 -24.07 -28.12 -15.50
C PRO A 179 -24.03 -28.85 -14.14
N THR A 180 -23.39 -30.01 -14.15
CA THR A 180 -22.88 -30.74 -12.98
C THR A 180 -21.36 -30.87 -13.03
N GLU A 181 -20.73 -30.34 -14.09
CA GLU A 181 -19.29 -30.42 -14.30
C GLU A 181 -18.57 -29.14 -13.85
N THR A 182 -17.52 -29.35 -13.07
CA THR A 182 -16.63 -28.28 -12.61
C THR A 182 -15.71 -27.81 -13.73
N TYR A 183 -15.65 -26.50 -13.97
CA TYR A 183 -14.69 -25.90 -14.90
C TYR A 183 -13.34 -25.71 -14.22
N ASN A 184 -12.29 -26.29 -14.80
CA ASN A 184 -10.92 -26.17 -14.27
C ASN A 184 -10.14 -25.12 -15.07
N PHE A 185 -9.97 -23.94 -14.49
CA PHE A 185 -9.14 -22.88 -15.02
C PHE A 185 -7.68 -23.11 -14.65
N THR A 186 -6.83 -23.01 -15.66
CA THR A 186 -5.38 -23.15 -15.53
C THR A 186 -4.71 -21.92 -16.09
N GLY A 187 -3.93 -21.27 -15.23
CA GLY A 187 -3.09 -20.15 -15.56
C GLY A 187 -1.63 -20.51 -15.60
N LYS A 188 -0.88 -19.99 -16.57
CA LYS A 188 0.58 -20.07 -16.59
C LYS A 188 1.16 -18.67 -16.47
N ILE A 189 2.00 -18.45 -15.47
CA ILE A 189 2.72 -17.19 -15.23
C ILE A 189 4.20 -17.47 -15.42
N THR A 190 4.84 -16.74 -16.35
CA THR A 190 6.26 -16.84 -16.65
C THR A 190 6.99 -15.61 -16.15
N VAL A 191 8.10 -15.81 -15.46
CA VAL A 191 8.98 -14.74 -14.96
C VAL A 191 10.38 -14.87 -15.55
N ASN A 192 11.06 -13.74 -15.67
CA ASN A 192 12.44 -13.71 -16.15
C ASN A 192 13.45 -14.18 -15.10
N GLU A 193 13.14 -14.08 -13.81
CA GLU A 193 14.05 -14.39 -12.70
C GLU A 193 13.31 -14.79 -11.41
N ALA A 194 14.04 -15.07 -10.32
CA ALA A 194 13.46 -15.26 -8.99
C ALA A 194 12.76 -13.98 -8.47
N GLY A 195 11.61 -14.12 -7.81
CA GLY A 195 10.84 -13.02 -7.23
C GLY A 195 9.39 -13.39 -6.92
N THR A 196 8.60 -12.45 -6.38
CA THR A 196 7.20 -12.69 -5.98
C THR A 196 6.23 -11.93 -6.86
N VAL A 197 5.31 -12.65 -7.50
CA VAL A 197 4.25 -12.11 -8.35
C VAL A 197 2.96 -11.94 -7.55
N LYS A 198 2.30 -10.80 -7.70
CA LYS A 198 0.93 -10.57 -7.20
C LYS A 198 -0.06 -10.68 -8.35
N TYR A 199 -1.06 -11.53 -8.21
CA TYR A 199 -2.07 -11.73 -9.24
C TYR A 199 -3.47 -11.94 -8.66
N LYS A 200 -4.49 -11.73 -9.50
CA LYS A 200 -5.88 -12.03 -9.18
C LYS A 200 -6.56 -12.64 -10.40
N TRP A 201 -7.65 -13.36 -10.15
CA TRP A 201 -8.57 -13.81 -11.18
C TRP A 201 -9.66 -12.75 -11.38
N GLU A 202 -9.97 -12.46 -12.64
CA GLU A 202 -11.12 -11.67 -13.06
C GLU A 202 -12.02 -12.59 -13.87
N ARG A 203 -13.33 -12.56 -13.59
CA ARG A 203 -14.32 -13.37 -14.28
C ARG A 203 -15.45 -12.50 -14.81
N ALA A 204 -16.12 -12.96 -15.85
CA ALA A 204 -17.41 -12.44 -16.24
C ALA A 204 -18.26 -13.58 -16.78
N TYR A 205 -19.56 -13.51 -16.52
CA TYR A 205 -20.56 -14.41 -17.01
C TYR A 205 -21.84 -13.61 -17.27
N ASP A 206 -22.72 -14.17 -18.09
CA ASP A 206 -24.04 -13.62 -18.34
C ASP A 206 -24.92 -13.92 -17.11
N GLU A 207 -25.33 -12.90 -16.36
CA GLU A 207 -26.19 -13.07 -15.17
C GLU A 207 -27.68 -12.96 -15.53
N ASP A 208 -28.00 -12.18 -16.56
CA ASP A 208 -29.35 -11.80 -16.89
C ASP A 208 -29.77 -12.34 -18.27
N PHE A 209 -31.01 -12.82 -18.36
CA PHE A 209 -31.64 -13.31 -19.60
C PHE A 209 -31.76 -12.25 -20.72
N ASP A 210 -31.19 -11.06 -20.53
CA ASP A 210 -31.15 -9.96 -21.48
C ASP A 210 -29.79 -9.81 -22.20
N GLY A 211 -28.81 -10.67 -21.90
CA GLY A 211 -27.49 -10.68 -22.52
C GLY A 211 -26.50 -9.68 -21.91
N SER A 212 -26.76 -9.19 -20.69
CA SER A 212 -25.86 -8.29 -19.98
C SER A 212 -24.77 -9.05 -19.21
N ILE A 213 -23.51 -8.80 -19.62
CA ILE A 213 -22.34 -9.42 -19.00
C ILE A 213 -21.85 -8.58 -17.81
N GLU A 214 -21.95 -9.12 -16.60
CA GLU A 214 -21.34 -8.53 -15.41
C GLU A 214 -19.87 -8.99 -15.27
N THR A 215 -18.95 -8.02 -15.14
CA THR A 215 -17.53 -8.32 -14.88
C THR A 215 -17.25 -8.27 -13.38
N LEU A 216 -17.04 -9.43 -12.78
CA LEU A 216 -16.66 -9.57 -11.38
C LEU A 216 -15.14 -9.73 -11.25
N SER A 217 -14.49 -8.72 -10.70
CA SER A 217 -13.11 -8.83 -10.27
C SER A 217 -13.06 -9.33 -8.82
N SER A 218 -12.33 -10.42 -8.56
CA SER A 218 -11.94 -10.75 -7.20
C SER A 218 -11.15 -9.59 -6.58
N THR A 219 -11.47 -9.24 -5.33
CA THR A 219 -10.69 -8.27 -4.54
C THR A 219 -9.48 -8.93 -3.88
N SER A 220 -9.47 -10.26 -3.78
CA SER A 220 -8.40 -11.05 -3.17
C SER A 220 -7.22 -11.19 -4.13
N THR A 221 -6.08 -10.63 -3.71
CA THR A 221 -4.81 -10.76 -4.44
C THR A 221 -4.01 -11.93 -3.88
N ASN A 222 -3.54 -12.81 -4.76
CA ASN A 222 -2.70 -13.96 -4.45
C ASN A 222 -1.23 -13.63 -4.68
N ASN A 223 -0.35 -14.25 -3.89
CA ASN A 223 1.10 -14.15 -4.04
C ASN A 223 1.67 -15.47 -4.59
N LEU A 224 2.53 -15.38 -5.62
CA LEU A 224 3.21 -16.52 -6.24
C LEU A 224 4.73 -16.28 -6.27
N THR A 225 5.48 -17.03 -5.47
CA THR A 225 6.94 -16.88 -5.35
C THR A 225 7.68 -17.80 -6.32
N PHE A 226 8.67 -17.27 -7.02
CA PHE A 226 9.60 -18.00 -7.89
C PHE A 226 11.00 -17.98 -7.27
N THR A 227 11.66 -19.14 -7.21
CA THR A 227 13.04 -19.26 -6.71
C THR A 227 14.09 -19.12 -7.81
N LYS A 228 13.67 -19.14 -9.07
CA LYS A 228 14.46 -18.93 -10.29
C LYS A 228 13.53 -18.54 -11.44
N ALA A 229 14.11 -18.09 -12.55
CA ALA A 229 13.40 -17.92 -13.82
C ALA A 229 12.57 -19.16 -14.19
N GLY A 230 11.39 -18.96 -14.75
CA GLY A 230 10.56 -20.06 -15.23
C GLY A 230 9.07 -19.79 -15.25
N THR A 231 8.31 -20.84 -15.53
CA THR A 231 6.85 -20.83 -15.56
C THR A 231 6.29 -21.57 -14.36
N LYS A 232 5.30 -20.99 -13.68
CA LYS A 232 4.48 -21.69 -12.69
C LYS A 232 3.02 -21.71 -13.12
N THR A 233 2.36 -22.80 -12.74
CA THR A 233 0.94 -23.01 -12.99
C THR A 233 0.14 -22.62 -11.75
N VAL A 234 -0.96 -21.92 -11.94
CA VAL A 234 -1.97 -21.64 -10.93
C VAL A 234 -3.29 -22.18 -11.43
N SER A 235 -4.09 -22.78 -10.56
CA SER A 235 -5.37 -23.37 -10.95
C SER A 235 -6.48 -22.86 -10.07
N ARG A 236 -7.68 -22.81 -10.64
CA ARG A 236 -8.92 -22.47 -9.97
C ARG A 236 -10.01 -23.39 -10.52
N SER A 237 -10.86 -23.87 -9.65
CA SER A 237 -12.02 -24.67 -10.01
C SER A 237 -13.23 -23.93 -9.50
N ASP A 238 -14.17 -23.64 -10.40
CA ASP A 238 -15.44 -23.02 -10.04
C ASP A 238 -16.54 -23.92 -10.55
N ASP A 239 -17.49 -24.18 -9.65
CA ASP A 239 -18.74 -24.84 -10.00
C ASP A 239 -19.69 -23.75 -10.48
N TYR A 240 -20.01 -23.80 -11.76
CA TYR A 240 -21.08 -22.99 -12.36
C TYR A 240 -22.40 -23.80 -12.39
N GLY A 241 -22.43 -24.92 -11.68
CA GLY A 241 -23.62 -25.71 -11.43
C GLY A 241 -24.72 -24.88 -10.79
N LEU A 242 -25.95 -25.12 -11.24
CA LEU A 242 -27.15 -24.51 -10.69
C LEU A 242 -27.18 -24.70 -9.17
N GLU A 243 -27.02 -23.62 -8.40
CA GLU A 243 -27.56 -23.57 -7.05
C GLU A 243 -29.08 -23.48 -7.22
N ILE A 244 -29.72 -24.62 -7.49
CA ILE A 244 -31.17 -24.67 -7.41
C ILE A 244 -31.49 -24.54 -5.92
N VAL A 245 -31.80 -23.32 -5.49
CA VAL A 245 -32.37 -23.04 -4.18
C VAL A 245 -33.77 -23.67 -4.14
N TYR A 246 -33.83 -25.00 -4.05
CA TYR A 246 -35.01 -25.70 -3.61
C TYR A 246 -34.98 -25.67 -2.09
N ALA A 247 -35.74 -24.75 -1.49
CA ALA A 247 -36.33 -25.01 -0.19
C ALA A 247 -37.49 -25.98 -0.42
N PRO A 248 -37.42 -27.26 -0.03
CA PRO A 248 -38.54 -28.16 -0.13
C PRO A 248 -39.45 -27.88 1.07
N ASP A 249 -40.26 -26.83 1.01
CA ASP A 249 -41.46 -26.81 1.85
C ASP A 249 -42.48 -27.74 1.21
N SER A 250 -42.92 -28.75 1.97
CA SER A 250 -43.78 -29.86 1.55
C SER A 250 -45.22 -29.46 1.20
N SER A 251 -45.41 -28.22 0.76
CA SER A 251 -46.71 -27.65 0.42
C SER A 251 -47.24 -28.27 -0.88
N ILE A 252 -48.55 -28.44 -0.93
CA ILE A 252 -49.28 -28.92 -2.12
C ILE A 252 -49.03 -28.01 -3.34
N PHE A 253 -48.63 -26.76 -3.09
CA PHE A 253 -48.27 -25.77 -4.10
C PHE A 253 -46.96 -26.15 -4.83
N SER A 254 -45.97 -26.68 -4.12
CA SER A 254 -44.72 -27.17 -4.71
C SER A 254 -44.96 -28.38 -5.63
N ARG A 255 -45.82 -29.32 -5.20
CA ARG A 255 -46.25 -30.45 -6.03
C ARG A 255 -47.10 -30.03 -7.23
N PHE A 256 -47.93 -29.00 -7.06
CA PHE A 256 -48.72 -28.41 -8.14
C PHE A 256 -47.83 -27.71 -9.17
N LEU A 257 -46.80 -26.97 -8.76
CA LEU A 257 -45.83 -26.35 -9.67
C LEU A 257 -44.99 -27.38 -10.43
N VAL A 258 -44.59 -28.48 -9.80
CA VAL A 258 -43.89 -29.61 -10.46
C VAL A 258 -44.82 -30.33 -11.45
N TRP A 259 -46.08 -30.54 -11.08
CA TRP A 259 -47.08 -31.14 -11.98
C TRP A 259 -47.42 -30.22 -13.16
N LEU A 260 -47.57 -28.90 -12.91
CA LEU A 260 -47.78 -27.87 -13.93
C LEU A 260 -46.59 -27.80 -14.90
N ARG A 261 -45.35 -27.87 -14.38
CA ARG A 261 -44.12 -27.97 -15.19
C ARG A 261 -44.12 -29.20 -16.09
N ASN A 262 -44.48 -30.37 -15.57
CA ASN A 262 -44.56 -31.60 -16.37
C ASN A 262 -45.70 -31.57 -17.40
N LEU A 263 -46.75 -30.78 -17.19
CA LEU A 263 -47.85 -30.61 -18.14
C LEU A 263 -47.51 -29.69 -19.32
N PHE A 264 -46.54 -28.78 -19.17
CA PHE A 264 -46.14 -27.78 -20.19
C PHE A 264 -44.71 -27.97 -20.73
N SER A 265 -44.18 -29.19 -20.62
CA SER A 265 -42.92 -29.62 -21.26
C SER A 265 -43.19 -29.76 -22.77
N PRO A 266 -42.74 -28.85 -23.66
CA PRO A 266 -41.41 -28.22 -23.77
C PRO A 266 -41.39 -26.67 -23.85
N ILE A 267 -42.54 -26.01 -23.96
CA ILE A 267 -42.65 -24.56 -24.24
C ILE A 267 -42.23 -23.72 -23.04
N VAL A 268 -42.50 -24.19 -21.81
CA VAL A 268 -42.13 -23.44 -20.59
C VAL A 268 -40.63 -23.53 -20.31
N ASN A 269 -39.96 -24.63 -20.68
CA ASN A 269 -38.50 -24.72 -20.54
C ASN A 269 -37.76 -23.79 -21.49
N ALA A 270 -38.27 -23.54 -22.70
CA ALA A 270 -37.71 -22.55 -23.64
C ALA A 270 -37.89 -21.09 -23.19
N ILE A 271 -38.83 -20.83 -22.26
CA ILE A 271 -39.09 -19.48 -21.70
C ILE A 271 -38.19 -19.23 -20.47
N PHE A 272 -37.80 -20.29 -19.74
CA PHE A 272 -36.96 -20.20 -18.53
C PHE A 272 -35.50 -20.61 -18.74
N TYR A 273 -35.14 -21.19 -19.89
CA TYR A 273 -33.76 -21.49 -20.30
C TYR A 273 -33.64 -21.17 -21.79
N PRO A 274 -32.82 -20.19 -22.19
CA PRO A 274 -32.66 -19.87 -23.59
C PRO A 274 -32.01 -21.09 -24.28
N PRO A 275 -32.36 -21.37 -25.54
CA PRO A 275 -31.72 -22.44 -26.32
C PRO A 275 -30.26 -22.13 -26.68
N ASP A 276 -29.82 -20.89 -26.45
CA ASP A 276 -28.47 -20.43 -26.75
C ASP A 276 -27.62 -20.57 -25.48
N GLY A 277 -26.56 -21.38 -25.57
CA GLY A 277 -25.67 -21.65 -24.44
C GLY A 277 -25.11 -20.37 -23.82
N GLN A 278 -25.04 -20.33 -22.49
CA GLN A 278 -24.47 -19.17 -21.80
C GLN A 278 -22.95 -19.20 -21.91
N GLU A 279 -22.36 -18.01 -22.08
CA GLU A 279 -20.91 -17.83 -22.25
C GLU A 279 -20.31 -17.14 -21.02
N GLY A 280 -19.12 -17.59 -20.62
CA GLY A 280 -18.37 -16.98 -19.54
C GLY A 280 -16.88 -16.97 -19.84
N TRP A 281 -16.13 -16.17 -19.09
CA TRP A 281 -14.68 -16.20 -19.15
C TRP A 281 -14.03 -15.92 -17.79
N GLU A 282 -12.86 -16.54 -17.58
CA GLU A 282 -11.93 -16.13 -16.54
C GLU A 282 -10.58 -15.72 -17.13
N ARG A 283 -9.87 -14.81 -16.47
CA ARG A 283 -8.52 -14.41 -16.84
C ARG A 283 -7.68 -14.03 -15.62
N ILE A 284 -6.37 -14.07 -15.78
CA ILE A 284 -5.42 -13.64 -14.77
C ILE A 284 -5.00 -12.22 -15.03
N LYS A 285 -5.04 -11.40 -13.97
CA LYS A 285 -4.43 -10.08 -13.93
C LYS A 285 -3.31 -10.03 -12.91
N VAL A 286 -2.09 -9.84 -13.40
CA VAL A 286 -0.92 -9.55 -12.58
C VAL A 286 -0.91 -8.06 -12.24
N THR A 287 -0.70 -7.76 -10.96
CA THR A 287 -0.63 -6.39 -10.44
C THR A 287 0.79 -5.97 -10.04
N SER A 288 1.69 -6.92 -9.78
CA SER A 288 3.09 -6.67 -9.42
C SER A 288 3.94 -7.89 -9.80
N PRO A 289 5.20 -7.74 -10.26
CA PRO A 289 6.02 -6.50 -10.33
C PRO A 289 5.61 -5.53 -11.44
N ASN A 290 5.10 -6.03 -12.57
CA ASN A 290 4.59 -5.25 -13.69
C ASN A 290 3.18 -5.73 -14.04
N SER A 291 2.30 -4.83 -14.46
CA SER A 291 0.93 -5.23 -14.83
C SER A 291 0.92 -5.98 -16.16
N LYS A 292 0.34 -7.18 -16.15
CA LYS A 292 0.06 -8.01 -17.34
C LYS A 292 -1.28 -8.70 -17.17
N THR A 293 -1.98 -8.92 -18.27
CA THR A 293 -3.26 -9.62 -18.30
C THR A 293 -3.16 -10.78 -19.29
N SER A 294 -3.68 -11.93 -18.91
CA SER A 294 -3.77 -13.08 -19.83
C SER A 294 -4.83 -12.85 -20.90
N ASN A 295 -4.86 -13.75 -21.88
CA ASN A 295 -6.07 -13.99 -22.66
C ASN A 295 -7.25 -14.36 -21.74
N LYS A 296 -8.47 -14.20 -22.25
CA LYS A 296 -9.67 -14.77 -21.64
C LYS A 296 -9.68 -16.28 -21.86
N ALA A 297 -9.95 -17.05 -20.82
CA ALA A 297 -10.27 -18.46 -20.90
C ALA A 297 -11.80 -18.56 -20.96
N GLU A 298 -12.30 -18.64 -22.19
CA GLU A 298 -13.73 -18.66 -22.50
C GLU A 298 -14.28 -20.08 -22.39
N PHE A 299 -15.50 -20.19 -21.85
CA PHE A 299 -16.23 -21.44 -21.75
C PHE A 299 -17.70 -21.21 -22.10
N THR A 300 -18.34 -22.26 -22.61
CA THR A 300 -19.77 -22.27 -22.93
C THR A 300 -20.45 -23.49 -22.31
N TYR A 301 -21.69 -23.32 -21.84
CA TYR A 301 -22.52 -24.42 -21.38
C TYR A 301 -23.92 -24.35 -21.99
N ASP A 302 -24.41 -25.54 -22.35
CA ASP A 302 -25.76 -25.72 -22.88
C ASP A 302 -26.70 -26.26 -21.80
N MET A 303 -27.77 -25.50 -21.52
CA MET A 303 -28.80 -25.88 -20.54
C MET A 303 -29.98 -26.63 -21.17
N SER A 304 -30.02 -26.76 -22.50
CA SER A 304 -31.15 -27.32 -23.24
C SER A 304 -31.43 -28.80 -22.92
N ASN A 305 -30.41 -29.53 -22.45
CA ASN A 305 -30.49 -30.97 -22.16
C ASN A 305 -30.78 -31.31 -20.68
N CYS A 306 -31.17 -30.33 -19.83
CA CYS A 306 -31.19 -30.44 -18.35
C CYS A 306 -32.49 -30.77 -17.68
N LEU A 307 -33.19 -31.72 -18.29
CA LEU A 307 -34.49 -32.25 -17.87
C LEU A 307 -34.39 -33.23 -16.70
#